data_AF-A0A537XT14-F1
#
_entry.id   AF-A0A537XT14-F1
#
_cell.length_a   1.000
_cell.length_b   1.000
_cell.length_c   1.000
_cell.angle_alpha   90.00
_cell.angle_beta   90.00
_cell.angle_gamma   90.00
#
_symmetry.space_group_name_H-M   'P 1'
#
loop_
_entity.id
_entity.type
_entity.pdbx_description
1 polymer ?
#
loop_
_entity_poly.entity_id
_entity_poly.type
_entity_poly.pdbx_seq_one_letter_code
_entity_poly.pdbx_strand_id
1 'polypeptide(L)'
;MSTALAVSPAGAGAPLPTGRASATPRILAAVAVIAVAYHYSLSTLVRNLGVDSPLAYLGLVPFIALAMAASRGVVSKPEPDIHDRQLDYIVGIPLVVGAVAIADALPARLSTMFWVWRIDLLSFPLFAAGTVALVFGVRALWRMRAAIAFLLLAWPLPYTTVLDRWLAGFTNVTIAALRFLVGRIPLAQPVSGE
;
A
#
# COMPACT_ATOMS: atom_id res chain seq x y z
N MET A 1 -12.77 -27.53 -75.24
CA MET A 1 -13.80 -27.06 -74.28
C MET A 1 -13.24 -27.29 -72.89
N SER A 2 -12.61 -26.26 -72.30
CA SER A 2 -12.00 -26.33 -70.96
C SER A 2 -12.99 -25.89 -69.91
N THR A 3 -13.30 -26.78 -68.97
CA THR A 3 -14.19 -26.54 -67.84
C THR A 3 -13.38 -25.89 -66.71
N ALA A 4 -13.59 -24.60 -66.48
CA ALA A 4 -12.97 -23.86 -65.39
C ALA A 4 -13.62 -24.27 -64.06
N LEU A 5 -12.82 -24.83 -63.15
CA LEU A 5 -13.19 -25.05 -61.74
C LEU A 5 -13.29 -23.69 -61.05
N ALA A 6 -14.53 -23.27 -60.75
CA ALA A 6 -14.80 -22.13 -59.89
C ALA A 6 -14.42 -22.47 -58.44
N VAL A 7 -13.25 -21.98 -58.01
CA VAL A 7 -12.89 -21.95 -56.59
C VAL A 7 -13.79 -20.93 -55.90
N SER A 8 -14.72 -21.42 -55.09
CA SER A 8 -15.54 -20.61 -54.20
C SER A 8 -14.64 -20.00 -53.11
N PRO A 9 -14.60 -18.66 -52.93
CA PRO A 9 -13.86 -18.06 -51.82
C PRO A 9 -14.63 -18.34 -50.53
N ALA A 10 -14.27 -19.44 -49.87
CA ALA A 10 -14.75 -19.78 -48.56
C ALA A 10 -14.39 -18.67 -47.55
N GLY A 11 -15.44 -18.01 -47.04
CA GLY A 11 -15.48 -17.37 -45.73
C GLY A 11 -14.30 -16.45 -45.41
N ALA A 12 -14.35 -15.21 -45.92
CA ALA A 12 -13.67 -14.09 -45.28
C ALA A 12 -14.06 -14.10 -43.80
N GLY A 13 -13.11 -14.46 -42.94
CA GLY A 13 -13.31 -14.61 -41.51
C GLY A 13 -13.96 -13.35 -40.95
N ALA A 14 -15.21 -13.49 -40.52
CA ALA A 14 -15.87 -12.48 -39.72
C ALA A 14 -14.94 -12.17 -38.54
N PRO A 15 -14.59 -10.89 -38.28
CA PRO A 15 -13.82 -10.54 -37.11
C PRO A 15 -14.63 -11.01 -35.89
N LEU A 16 -14.09 -12.01 -35.19
CA LEU A 16 -14.65 -12.44 -33.91
C LEU A 16 -14.78 -11.18 -33.05
N PRO A 17 -15.96 -10.87 -32.50
CA PRO A 17 -16.07 -9.82 -31.50
C PRO A 17 -15.22 -10.26 -30.32
N THR A 18 -14.01 -9.71 -30.24
CA THR A 18 -13.14 -9.81 -29.08
C THR A 18 -13.83 -8.99 -28.00
N GLY A 19 -14.77 -9.64 -27.32
CA GLY A 19 -15.40 -9.10 -26.13
C GLY A 19 -14.27 -8.69 -25.20
N ARG A 20 -14.08 -7.37 -25.06
CA ARG A 20 -13.43 -6.80 -23.88
C ARG A 20 -14.28 -7.25 -22.71
N ALA A 21 -14.03 -8.45 -22.20
CA ALA A 21 -14.55 -8.90 -20.93
C ALA A 21 -14.10 -7.82 -19.96
N SER A 22 -15.05 -7.00 -19.52
CA SER A 22 -14.77 -5.78 -18.80
C SER A 22 -13.89 -6.14 -17.60
N ALA A 23 -12.71 -5.53 -17.48
CA ALA A 23 -11.86 -5.70 -16.30
C ALA A 23 -12.52 -5.09 -15.05
N THR A 24 -13.54 -4.24 -15.26
CA THR A 24 -14.31 -3.51 -14.26
C THR A 24 -14.87 -4.40 -13.14
N PRO A 25 -15.64 -5.48 -13.39
CA PRO A 25 -16.12 -6.39 -12.35
C PRO A 25 -15.01 -7.00 -11.50
N ARG A 26 -13.87 -7.36 -12.11
CA ARG A 26 -12.72 -7.94 -11.37
C ARG A 26 -12.06 -6.90 -10.46
N ILE A 27 -11.93 -5.66 -10.94
CA ILE A 27 -11.44 -4.51 -10.15
C ILE A 27 -12.39 -4.20 -9.00
N LEU A 28 -13.69 -4.09 -9.28
CA LEU A 28 -14.71 -3.83 -8.27
C LEU A 28 -14.74 -4.95 -7.21
N ALA A 29 -14.63 -6.22 -7.62
CA ALA A 29 -14.57 -7.34 -6.69
C ALA A 29 -13.32 -7.28 -5.80
N ALA A 30 -12.13 -7.01 -6.36
CA ALA A 30 -10.90 -6.89 -5.58
C ALA A 30 -10.98 -5.73 -4.56
N VAL A 31 -11.46 -4.56 -5.00
CA VAL A 31 -11.65 -3.40 -4.13
C VAL A 31 -12.67 -3.69 -3.04
N ALA A 32 -13.79 -4.33 -3.37
CA ALA A 32 -14.82 -4.70 -2.40
C ALA A 32 -14.30 -5.68 -1.36
N VAL A 33 -13.56 -6.72 -1.77
CA VAL A 33 -12.96 -7.69 -0.84
C VAL A 33 -11.98 -7.01 0.13
N ILE A 34 -11.11 -6.13 -0.37
CA ILE A 34 -10.18 -5.36 0.48
C ILE A 34 -10.93 -4.45 1.44
N ALA A 35 -11.96 -3.73 0.95
CA ALA A 35 -12.75 -2.81 1.75
C ALA A 35 -13.55 -3.52 2.86
N VAL A 36 -14.11 -4.69 2.56
CA VAL A 36 -14.83 -5.50 3.55
C VAL A 36 -13.86 -6.08 4.58
N ALA A 37 -12.74 -6.65 4.14
CA ALA A 37 -11.74 -7.23 5.05
C ALA A 37 -11.16 -6.21 6.04
N TYR A 38 -10.96 -4.96 5.59
CA TYR A 38 -10.38 -3.89 6.41
C TYR A 38 -11.36 -2.76 6.73
N HIS A 39 -12.66 -3.05 6.76
CA HIS A 39 -13.71 -2.06 7.00
C HIS A 39 -13.46 -1.26 8.28
N TYR A 40 -13.10 -1.95 9.38
CA TYR A 40 -12.89 -1.32 10.67
C TYR A 40 -11.71 -0.34 10.60
N SER A 41 -10.57 -0.78 10.07
CA SER A 41 -9.38 0.05 9.88
C SER A 41 -9.67 1.23 8.97
N LEU A 42 -10.27 1.03 7.80
CA LEU A 42 -10.64 2.12 6.88
C LEU A 42 -11.57 3.14 7.54
N SER A 43 -12.56 2.68 8.31
CA SER A 43 -13.51 3.57 9.00
C SER A 43 -12.84 4.41 10.08
N THR A 44 -11.88 3.85 10.82
CA THR A 44 -11.12 4.59 11.84
C THR A 44 -10.17 5.60 11.20
N LEU A 45 -9.53 5.25 10.08
CA LEU A 45 -8.72 6.18 9.31
C LEU A 45 -9.54 7.37 8.78
N VAL A 46 -10.74 7.12 8.24
CA VAL A 46 -11.61 8.18 7.72
C VAL A 46 -12.14 9.08 8.82
N ARG A 47 -12.52 8.52 9.98
CA ARG A 47 -12.96 9.32 11.14
C ARG A 47 -11.84 10.20 11.70
N ASN A 48 -10.58 9.74 11.59
CA ASN A 48 -9.42 10.48 12.06
C ASN A 48 -8.92 11.56 11.10
N LEU A 49 -9.47 11.68 9.88
CA LEU A 49 -9.12 12.75 8.92
C LEU A 49 -9.46 14.16 9.43
N GLY A 50 -10.47 14.29 10.30
CA GLY A 50 -10.93 15.57 10.83
C GLY A 50 -10.26 16.00 12.14
N VAL A 51 -9.27 15.24 12.63
CA VAL A 51 -8.57 15.53 13.89
C VAL A 51 -7.17 16.04 13.56
N ASP A 52 -6.74 17.14 14.19
CA ASP A 52 -5.38 17.68 14.08
C ASP A 52 -4.34 16.75 14.75
N SER A 53 -4.15 15.58 14.14
CA SER A 53 -3.13 14.62 14.55
C SER A 53 -2.29 14.22 13.34
N PRO A 54 -0.98 13.95 13.51
CA PRO A 54 -0.13 13.45 12.43
C PRO A 54 -0.67 12.17 11.76
N LEU A 55 -1.53 11.43 12.45
CA LEU A 55 -2.19 10.22 11.94
C LEU A 55 -3.30 10.52 10.93
N ALA A 56 -3.84 11.74 10.88
CA ALA A 56 -4.89 12.12 9.93
C ALA A 56 -4.45 11.95 8.47
N TYR A 57 -3.17 12.23 8.18
CA TYR A 57 -2.58 12.06 6.85
C TYR A 57 -2.57 10.60 6.38
N LEU A 58 -2.56 9.64 7.32
CA LEU A 58 -2.67 8.22 6.96
C LEU A 58 -4.02 7.90 6.31
N GLY A 59 -5.08 8.65 6.63
CA GLY A 59 -6.41 8.50 6.04
C GLY A 59 -6.43 8.64 4.52
N LEU A 60 -5.51 9.42 3.95
CA LEU A 60 -5.40 9.65 2.50
C LEU A 60 -4.63 8.54 1.77
N VAL A 61 -3.81 7.77 2.48
CA VAL A 61 -2.96 6.72 1.90
C VAL A 61 -3.74 5.73 1.02
N PRO A 62 -4.84 5.10 1.48
CA PRO A 62 -5.55 4.11 0.66
C PRO A 62 -6.13 4.74 -0.62
N PHE A 63 -6.57 6.01 -0.57
CA PHE A 63 -7.09 6.72 -1.74
C PHE A 63 -5.99 7.03 -2.77
N ILE A 64 -4.82 7.47 -2.31
CA ILE A 64 -3.67 7.74 -3.19
C ILE A 64 -3.16 6.43 -3.82
N ALA A 65 -3.10 5.35 -3.04
CA ALA A 65 -2.71 4.04 -3.54
C ALA A 65 -3.68 3.52 -4.61
N LEU A 66 -5.00 3.70 -4.40
CA LEU A 66 -6.03 3.36 -5.37
C LEU A 66 -5.86 4.19 -6.66
N ALA A 67 -5.63 5.50 -6.55
CA ALA A 67 -5.39 6.38 -7.69
C ALA A 67 -4.13 5.97 -8.49
N MET A 68 -3.05 5.59 -7.80
CA MET A 68 -1.84 5.07 -8.44
C MET A 68 -2.09 3.72 -9.14
N ALA A 69 -2.86 2.83 -8.53
CA ALA A 69 -3.23 1.56 -9.15
C ALA A 69 -4.10 1.77 -10.40
N ALA A 70 -5.07 2.68 -10.34
CA ALA A 70 -5.96 3.02 -11.45
C ALA A 70 -5.18 3.63 -12.64
N SER A 71 -4.29 4.59 -12.38
CA SER A 71 -3.48 5.21 -13.44
C SER A 71 -2.58 4.21 -14.19
N ARG A 72 -1.96 3.25 -13.47
CA ARG A 72 -1.14 2.21 -14.11
C ARG A 72 -1.93 1.07 -14.74
N GLY A 73 -3.14 0.80 -14.26
CA GLY A 73 -4.05 -0.20 -14.82
C GLY A 73 -4.63 0.20 -16.17
N VAL A 74 -4.98 1.49 -16.32
CA VAL A 74 -5.61 2.03 -17.54
C VAL A 74 -4.63 2.13 -18.72
N VAL A 75 -3.33 2.31 -18.47
CA VAL A 75 -2.31 2.58 -19.50
C VAL A 75 -1.74 1.30 -20.14
N SER A 76 -2.08 0.11 -19.65
CA SER A 76 -1.44 -1.14 -20.10
C SER A 76 -1.88 -1.58 -21.49
N LYS A 77 -0.90 -1.83 -22.37
CA LYS A 77 -1.11 -2.45 -23.69
C LYS A 77 -1.62 -3.89 -23.52
N PRO A 78 -2.43 -4.42 -24.45
CA PRO A 78 -2.83 -5.83 -24.43
C PRO A 78 -1.57 -6.69 -24.62
N GLU A 79 -1.19 -7.43 -23.57
CA GLU A 79 -0.09 -8.41 -23.63
C GLU A 79 -0.66 -9.82 -23.86
N PRO A 80 0.12 -10.72 -24.49
CA PRO A 80 -0.26 -12.12 -24.66
C PRO A 80 -0.50 -12.80 -23.32
N ASP A 81 -1.59 -13.56 -23.28
CA ASP A 81 -2.20 -14.05 -22.06
C ASP A 81 -1.55 -15.35 -21.56
N ILE A 82 -0.28 -15.28 -21.16
CA ILE A 82 0.41 -16.42 -20.54
C ILE A 82 0.09 -16.42 -19.04
N HIS A 83 -1.04 -17.05 -18.72
CA HIS A 83 -1.54 -17.24 -17.36
C HIS A 83 -0.84 -18.41 -16.67
N ASP A 84 0.33 -18.19 -16.07
CA ASP A 84 0.86 -19.13 -15.07
C ASP A 84 0.14 -18.93 -13.74
N ARG A 85 -1.04 -19.55 -13.62
CA ARG A 85 -1.87 -19.47 -12.39
C ARG A 85 -1.22 -20.14 -11.20
N GLN A 86 -0.30 -21.09 -11.39
CA GLN A 86 0.38 -21.75 -10.27
C GLN A 86 1.26 -20.74 -9.54
N LEU A 87 2.03 -19.94 -10.28
CA LEU A 87 2.85 -18.88 -9.71
C LEU A 87 1.98 -17.84 -8.97
N ASP A 88 0.81 -17.50 -9.52
CA ASP A 88 -0.14 -16.60 -8.87
C ASP A 88 -0.66 -17.13 -7.54
N TYR A 89 -0.96 -18.43 -7.45
CA TYR A 89 -1.36 -19.07 -6.19
C TYR A 89 -0.20 -19.21 -5.20
N ILE A 90 0.99 -19.57 -5.66
CA ILE A 90 2.20 -19.70 -4.83
C ILE A 90 2.55 -18.37 -4.17
N VAL A 91 2.36 -17.24 -4.85
CA VAL A 91 2.65 -15.91 -4.29
C VAL A 91 1.44 -15.34 -3.53
N GLY A 92 0.25 -15.44 -4.11
CA GLY A 92 -0.95 -14.81 -3.59
C GLY A 92 -1.48 -15.44 -2.31
N ILE A 93 -1.52 -16.78 -2.21
CA ILE A 93 -2.07 -17.47 -1.04
C ILE A 93 -1.25 -17.16 0.23
N PRO A 94 0.09 -17.29 0.24
CA PRO A 94 0.88 -16.98 1.43
C PRO A 94 0.78 -15.51 1.85
N LEU A 95 0.65 -14.58 0.91
CA LEU A 95 0.44 -13.16 1.20
C LEU A 95 -0.89 -12.91 1.92
N VAL A 96 -1.99 -13.50 1.40
CA VAL A 96 -3.31 -13.38 2.03
C VAL A 96 -3.33 -14.07 3.39
N VAL A 97 -2.84 -15.32 3.48
CA VAL A 97 -2.78 -16.09 4.72
C VAL A 97 -1.93 -15.37 5.77
N GLY A 98 -0.76 -14.86 5.38
CA GLY A 98 0.11 -14.09 6.25
C GLY A 98 -0.55 -12.81 6.75
N ALA A 99 -1.26 -12.08 5.88
CA ALA A 99 -2.00 -10.89 6.27
C ALA A 99 -3.13 -11.20 7.26
N VAL A 100 -3.91 -12.25 7.03
CA VAL A 100 -4.98 -12.70 7.94
C VAL A 100 -4.39 -13.16 9.27
N ALA A 101 -3.29 -13.93 9.26
CA ALA A 101 -2.61 -14.35 10.47
C ALA A 101 -2.09 -13.15 11.29
N ILE A 102 -1.60 -12.10 10.63
CA ILE A 102 -1.20 -10.85 11.29
C ILE A 102 -2.43 -10.11 11.85
N ALA A 103 -3.53 -10.04 11.10
CA ALA A 103 -4.72 -9.34 11.53
C ALA A 103 -5.44 -10.03 12.69
N ASP A 104 -5.43 -11.37 12.76
CA ASP A 104 -6.21 -12.14 13.74
C ASP A 104 -5.37 -12.72 14.89
N ALA A 105 -4.16 -13.21 14.62
CA ALA A 105 -3.35 -13.91 15.63
C ALA A 105 -2.46 -12.96 16.45
N LEU A 106 -1.97 -11.87 15.85
CA LEU A 106 -1.09 -10.93 16.55
C LEU A 106 -1.80 -10.03 17.59
N PRO A 107 -3.05 -9.58 17.40
CA PRO A 107 -3.75 -8.80 18.43
C PRO A 107 -3.89 -9.58 19.75
N ALA A 108 -4.13 -10.89 19.68
CA ALA A 108 -4.23 -11.75 20.86
C ALA A 108 -2.90 -11.86 21.63
N ARG A 109 -1.75 -11.65 20.95
CA ARG A 109 -0.41 -11.75 21.52
C ARG A 109 0.10 -10.41 22.04
N LEU A 110 -0.16 -9.32 21.31
CA LEU A 110 0.42 -8.00 21.55
C LEU A 110 -0.55 -7.00 22.16
N SER A 111 -1.86 -7.31 22.20
CA SER A 111 -2.94 -6.51 22.79
C SER A 111 -2.79 -5.02 22.49
N THR A 112 -2.43 -4.19 23.47
CA THR A 112 -2.27 -2.73 23.32
C THR A 112 -1.14 -2.36 22.35
N MET A 113 -0.04 -3.11 22.33
CA MET A 113 1.12 -2.80 21.49
C MET A 113 0.82 -2.94 20.00
N PHE A 114 -0.10 -3.84 19.63
CA PHE A 114 -0.55 -4.02 18.24
C PHE A 114 -1.18 -2.75 17.67
N TRP A 115 -2.01 -2.09 18.47
CA TRP A 115 -2.72 -0.87 18.09
C TRP A 115 -1.79 0.34 18.09
N VAL A 116 -0.91 0.46 19.09
CA VAL A 116 0.06 1.57 19.19
C VAL A 116 1.04 1.54 18.02
N TRP A 117 1.55 0.36 17.66
CA TRP A 117 2.51 0.21 16.56
C TRP A 117 1.83 0.12 15.19
N ARG A 118 0.49 0.15 15.17
CA ARG A 118 -0.35 0.03 13.97
C ARG A 118 0.09 -1.14 13.09
N ILE A 119 0.29 -2.32 13.70
CA ILE A 119 0.73 -3.51 12.96
C ILE A 119 -0.30 -3.93 11.89
N ASP A 120 -1.56 -3.61 12.15
CA ASP A 120 -2.68 -3.65 11.21
C ASP A 120 -2.34 -3.00 9.83
N LEU A 121 -1.55 -1.92 9.82
CA LEU A 121 -1.15 -1.23 8.59
C LEU A 121 -0.16 -2.00 7.71
N LEU A 122 0.48 -3.08 8.18
CA LEU A 122 1.29 -3.97 7.33
C LEU A 122 0.48 -5.11 6.75
N SER A 123 -0.49 -5.60 7.53
CA SER A 123 -1.40 -6.63 7.04
C SER A 123 -2.18 -6.12 5.83
N PHE A 124 -2.53 -4.83 5.80
CA PHE A 124 -3.22 -4.19 4.70
C PHE A 124 -2.50 -4.26 3.33
N PRO A 125 -1.24 -3.78 3.16
CA PRO A 125 -0.49 -3.94 1.91
C PRO A 125 -0.25 -5.40 1.53
N LEU A 126 -0.01 -6.28 2.50
CA LEU A 126 0.17 -7.72 2.26
C LEU A 126 -1.12 -8.34 1.68
N PHE A 127 -2.27 -8.02 2.26
CA PHE A 127 -3.57 -8.49 1.79
C PHE A 127 -3.92 -7.92 0.41
N ALA A 128 -3.68 -6.62 0.20
CA ALA A 128 -3.89 -5.98 -1.09
C ALA A 128 -2.99 -6.58 -2.18
N ALA A 129 -1.71 -6.83 -1.85
CA ALA A 129 -0.77 -7.50 -2.74
C ALA A 129 -1.24 -8.93 -3.07
N GLY A 130 -1.61 -9.72 -2.08
CA GLY A 130 -2.13 -11.07 -2.29
C GLY A 130 -3.39 -11.09 -3.15
N THR A 131 -4.35 -10.19 -2.89
CA THR A 131 -5.59 -10.05 -3.67
C THR A 131 -5.29 -9.65 -5.12
N VAL A 132 -4.38 -8.69 -5.34
CA VAL A 132 -3.97 -8.28 -6.69
C VAL A 132 -3.28 -9.43 -7.44
N ALA A 133 -2.41 -10.18 -6.76
CA ALA A 133 -1.74 -11.35 -7.34
C ALA A 133 -2.75 -12.44 -7.72
N LEU A 134 -3.77 -12.72 -6.89
CA LEU A 134 -4.77 -13.75 -7.18
C LEU A 134 -5.77 -13.35 -8.27
N VAL A 135 -6.16 -12.07 -8.34
CA VAL A 135 -7.19 -11.59 -9.28
C VAL A 135 -6.60 -11.21 -10.64
N PHE A 136 -5.41 -10.60 -10.64
CA PHE A 136 -4.77 -10.02 -11.83
C PHE A 136 -3.43 -10.65 -12.19
N GLY A 137 -2.92 -11.56 -11.36
CA GLY A 137 -1.63 -12.20 -11.54
C GLY A 137 -0.44 -11.42 -10.98
N VAL A 138 0.68 -12.11 -10.81
CA VAL A 138 1.92 -11.55 -10.24
C VAL A 138 2.55 -10.48 -11.16
N ARG A 139 2.29 -10.51 -12.47
CA ARG A 139 2.75 -9.42 -13.36
C ARG A 139 2.04 -8.10 -13.06
N ALA A 140 0.73 -8.15 -12.81
CA ALA A 140 -0.03 -6.98 -12.42
C ALA A 140 0.45 -6.44 -11.06
N LEU A 141 0.76 -7.36 -10.13
CA LEU A 141 1.41 -7.02 -8.86
C LEU A 141 2.71 -6.24 -9.08
N TRP A 142 3.59 -6.73 -9.96
CA TRP A 142 4.86 -6.08 -10.25
C TRP A 142 4.70 -4.70 -10.88
N ARG A 143 3.69 -4.52 -11.73
CA ARG A 143 3.33 -3.21 -12.31
C ARG A 143 2.82 -2.23 -11.25
N MET A 144 2.06 -2.74 -10.28
CA MET A 144 1.51 -1.99 -9.15
C MET A 144 2.47 -1.88 -7.96
N ARG A 145 3.74 -2.32 -8.10
CA ARG A 145 4.75 -2.30 -7.02
C ARG A 145 4.86 -0.94 -6.33
N ALA A 146 4.68 0.16 -7.06
CA ALA A 146 4.74 1.51 -6.51
C ALA A 146 3.56 1.80 -5.57
N ALA A 147 2.35 1.38 -5.93
CA ALA A 147 1.16 1.52 -5.08
C ALA A 147 1.28 0.64 -3.83
N ILE A 148 1.79 -0.58 -3.98
CA ILE A 148 1.98 -1.52 -2.87
C ILE A 148 3.12 -1.06 -1.95
N ALA A 149 4.24 -0.59 -2.52
CA ALA A 149 5.33 -0.02 -1.75
C ALA A 149 4.89 1.24 -1.01
N PHE A 150 4.05 2.07 -1.61
CA PHE A 150 3.49 3.25 -0.94
C PHE A 150 2.56 2.89 0.22
N LEU A 151 1.72 1.86 0.05
CA LEU A 151 0.93 1.29 1.14
C LEU A 151 1.80 0.73 2.26
N LEU A 152 2.91 0.08 1.92
CA LEU A 152 3.87 -0.43 2.90
C LEU A 152 4.61 0.69 3.63
N LEU A 153 4.93 1.78 2.91
CA LEU A 153 5.58 2.97 3.44
C LEU A 153 4.66 3.78 4.37
N ALA A 154 3.34 3.57 4.28
CA ALA A 154 2.38 4.19 5.19
C ALA A 154 2.46 3.67 6.62
N TRP A 155 3.21 2.59 6.87
CA TRP A 155 3.47 2.15 8.23
C TRP A 155 4.18 3.28 9.02
N PRO A 156 3.76 3.58 10.27
CA PRO A 156 4.22 4.76 11.01
C PRO A 156 5.62 4.65 11.65
N LEU A 157 6.13 3.47 12.00
CA LEU A 157 7.47 3.35 12.64
C LEU A 157 8.66 3.96 11.86
N PRO A 158 8.84 3.79 10.53
CA PRO A 158 9.95 4.44 9.84
C PRO A 158 9.81 5.97 9.92
N TYR A 159 8.59 6.50 9.92
CA TYR A 159 8.35 7.92 10.09
C TYR A 159 8.70 8.39 11.51
N THR A 160 8.19 7.71 12.55
CA THR A 160 8.45 8.11 13.95
C THR A 160 9.91 7.95 14.33
N THR A 161 10.58 6.86 13.93
CA THR A 161 12.01 6.67 14.24
C THR A 161 12.91 7.70 13.58
N VAL A 162 12.61 8.11 12.36
CA VAL A 162 13.34 9.19 11.69
C VAL A 162 13.05 10.51 12.41
N LEU A 163 11.78 10.84 12.65
CA LEU A 163 11.39 12.07 13.32
C LEU A 163 12.00 12.18 14.73
N ASP A 164 12.01 11.09 15.51
CA ASP A 164 12.61 11.03 16.84
C ASP A 164 14.12 11.28 16.78
N ARG A 165 14.83 10.70 15.80
CA ARG A 165 16.27 10.95 15.59
C ARG A 165 16.54 12.40 15.22
N TRP A 166 15.68 13.00 14.39
CA TRP A 166 15.79 14.40 13.99
C TRP A 166 15.51 15.35 15.16
N LEU A 167 14.44 15.11 15.92
CA LEU A 167 14.09 15.87 17.13
C LEU A 167 15.20 15.78 18.16
N ALA A 168 15.70 14.57 18.44
CA ALA A 168 16.83 14.36 19.35
C ALA A 168 18.09 15.10 18.87
N GLY A 169 18.37 15.09 17.56
CA GLY A 169 19.45 15.87 16.97
C GLY A 169 19.29 17.37 17.21
N PHE A 170 18.10 17.91 16.95
CA PHE A 170 17.80 19.32 17.17
C PHE A 170 17.92 19.72 18.65
N THR A 171 17.34 18.92 19.56
CA THR A 171 17.46 19.12 21.01
C THR A 171 18.92 19.11 21.46
N ASN A 172 19.72 18.17 20.96
CA ASN A 172 21.14 18.10 21.28
C ASN A 172 21.91 19.34 20.80
N VAL A 173 21.60 19.86 19.61
CA VAL A 173 22.16 21.11 19.10
C VAL A 173 21.74 22.30 19.97
N THR A 174 20.47 22.38 20.37
CA THR A 174 19.99 23.45 21.26
C THR A 174 20.68 23.38 22.63
N ILE A 175 20.82 22.19 23.22
CA ILE A 175 21.52 22.00 24.50
C ILE A 175 23.00 22.37 24.35
N ALA A 176 23.65 22.00 23.24
CA ALA A 176 25.04 22.36 22.97
C ALA A 176 25.21 23.88 22.81
N ALA A 177 24.31 24.53 22.07
CA ALA A 177 24.29 25.98 21.91
C ALA A 177 24.04 26.69 23.24
N LEU A 178 23.12 26.20 24.06
CA LEU A 178 22.84 26.73 25.40
C LEU A 178 24.05 26.59 26.31
N ARG A 179 24.70 25.42 26.34
CA ARG A 179 25.95 25.20 27.11
C ARG A 179 27.07 26.12 26.64
N PHE A 180 27.18 26.33 25.33
CA PHE A 180 28.17 27.25 24.76
C PHE A 180 27.90 28.70 25.18
N LEU A 181 26.64 29.14 25.16
CA LEU A 181 26.25 30.49 25.59
C LEU A 181 26.45 30.70 27.10
N VAL A 182 26.00 29.76 27.92
CA VAL A 182 26.16 29.82 29.39
C VAL A 182 27.63 29.76 29.79
N GLY A 183 28.46 28.99 29.09
CA GLY A 183 29.91 28.97 29.31
C GLY A 183 30.62 30.27 28.95
N ARG A 184 29.97 31.16 28.17
CA ARG A 184 30.51 32.47 27.75
C ARG A 184 29.96 33.63 28.58
N ILE A 185 28.86 33.44 29.31
CA ILE A 185 28.27 34.44 30.18
C ILE A 185 28.57 34.05 31.63
N PRO A 186 29.42 34.80 32.36
CA PRO A 186 29.61 34.56 33.79
C PRO A 186 28.29 34.82 34.50
N LEU A 187 27.52 33.76 34.79
CA LEU A 187 26.34 33.86 35.65
C LEU A 187 26.84 34.21 37.06
N ALA A 188 26.32 35.32 37.58
CA ALA A 188 26.71 35.89 38.87
C ALA A 188 26.74 34.81 39.96
N GLN A 189 27.88 34.68 40.62
CA GLN A 189 28.05 33.86 41.81
C GLN A 189 26.99 34.29 42.84
N PRO A 190 26.23 33.37 43.45
CA PRO A 190 25.33 33.74 44.54
C PRO A 190 26.18 34.34 45.66
N VAL A 191 25.89 35.61 46.01
CA VAL A 191 26.48 36.24 47.18
C VAL A 191 26.04 35.42 48.40
N SER A 192 27.00 34.74 49.02
CA SER A 192 26.83 34.15 50.34
C SER A 192 26.47 35.27 51.30
N GLY A 193 25.20 35.31 51.72
CA GLY A 193 24.74 36.23 52.75
C GLY A 193 25.35 35.85 54.10
N GLU A 194 26.19 36.75 54.62
CA GLU A 194 26.41 36.93 56.06
C GLU A 194 25.46 38.00 56.57
#